data_AF-A0A385PZR8-F1
#
_entry.id   AF-A0A385PZR8-F1
#
_cell.length_a   1.000
_cell.length_b   1.000
_cell.length_c   1.000
_cell.angle_alpha   90.00
_cell.angle_beta   90.00
_cell.angle_gamma   90.00
#
_symmetry.space_group_name_H-M   'P 1'
#
loop_
_entity.id
_entity.type
_entity.pdbx_description
1 polymer ?
#
loop_
_entity_poly.entity_id
_entity_poly.type
_entity_poly.pdbx_seq_one_letter_code
_entity_poly.pdbx_strand_id
1 'polypeptide(L)'
;MDILEKYFEDIITEINRHHKVTNRKFVYKAYMYAKRKHEKQKPRKTGEPYIMHPLRVAYLVASWGLDTETISAALLHDTLEDTDATYSDLMDTFNNKNLINMVDAVTAIDIELDSKSELTKEEIDRLSDERLKEKMSEKALFIKVADRIDNLQTIGPFKEEKKILKAKHTRAIIIPMMMKERAYQLIDILENLCLEIEHPQRYTEIVTARSAICTHNNYTISKTLKLFSEVFSQKTYASENTNSIEINVIARFDYNTRSAISIYRQINAQANNISTDLPKLLCKKNIAMYDLSLIISDTYCSSTGNTPADAFFGIYSYLLADKDITIIDLGQTTYKDSIYYLLSDNMGNLYRLFVKSETEYMRYKLGRLFDEETVTDFGAAVDGKKIKVYRRDESAMYIEDGATFLDFAFAIHSEVGLHFHYAIVDDNKFKHQAYESINEGDVISIETNPNVLPELRWFKYVKTNRAIDQLIKYFSTNKDSNSKLSENQKE
;
A
#
# COMPACT_ATOMS: atom_id res chain seq x y z
N MET A 1 7.88 -5.54 -33.18
CA MET A 1 7.04 -6.11 -32.10
C MET A 1 5.70 -5.41 -32.19
N ASP A 2 4.61 -6.16 -32.28
CA ASP A 2 3.25 -5.60 -32.24
C ASP A 2 3.10 -4.77 -30.95
N ILE A 3 2.38 -3.63 -31.00
CA ILE A 3 2.20 -2.77 -29.82
C ILE A 3 1.55 -3.55 -28.69
N LEU A 4 0.64 -4.48 -29.03
CA LEU A 4 -0.04 -5.34 -28.06
C LEU A 4 0.91 -6.33 -27.37
N GLU A 5 1.87 -6.88 -28.11
CA GLU A 5 2.88 -7.77 -27.56
C GLU A 5 3.79 -7.01 -26.60
N LYS A 6 4.14 -5.76 -26.93
CA LYS A 6 4.95 -4.91 -26.03
C LYS A 6 4.26 -4.68 -24.69
N TYR A 7 2.99 -4.28 -24.70
CA TYR A 7 2.25 -4.08 -23.47
C TYR A 7 2.12 -5.36 -22.64
N PHE A 8 1.94 -6.52 -23.30
CA PHE A 8 1.91 -7.79 -22.60
C PHE A 8 3.27 -8.12 -21.96
N GLU A 9 4.38 -7.90 -22.66
CA GLU A 9 5.73 -8.09 -22.09
C GLU A 9 6.01 -7.14 -20.92
N ASP A 10 5.49 -5.91 -20.97
CA ASP A 10 5.59 -4.95 -19.85
C ASP A 10 4.84 -5.49 -18.61
N ILE A 11 3.66 -6.11 -18.78
CA ILE A 11 2.92 -6.80 -17.69
C ILE A 11 3.76 -7.96 -17.14
N ILE A 12 4.34 -8.80 -17.99
CA ILE A 12 5.19 -9.92 -17.56
C ILE A 12 6.42 -9.41 -16.81
N THR A 13 6.97 -8.26 -17.20
CA THR A 13 8.11 -7.63 -16.52
C THR A 13 7.74 -7.21 -15.09
N GLU A 14 6.59 -6.56 -14.89
CA GLU A 14 6.11 -6.22 -13.55
C GLU A 14 5.80 -7.46 -12.71
N ILE A 15 5.21 -8.50 -13.31
CA ILE A 15 4.98 -9.79 -12.63
C ILE A 15 6.29 -10.38 -12.11
N ASN A 16 7.34 -10.41 -12.92
CA ASN A 16 8.64 -10.96 -12.51
C ASN A 16 9.36 -10.10 -11.46
N ARG A 17 9.05 -8.81 -11.41
CA ARG A 17 9.61 -7.89 -10.42
C ARG A 17 9.04 -8.16 -9.02
N HIS A 18 7.78 -8.55 -8.95
CA HIS A 18 7.06 -8.71 -7.69
C HIS A 18 6.96 -10.17 -7.23
N HIS A 19 6.94 -11.14 -8.15
CA HIS A 19 6.63 -12.53 -7.84
C HIS A 19 7.77 -13.48 -8.24
N LYS A 20 8.24 -14.31 -7.29
CA LYS A 20 9.29 -15.33 -7.54
C LYS A 20 8.77 -16.54 -8.32
N VAL A 21 7.50 -16.92 -8.12
CA VAL A 21 6.82 -18.05 -8.80
C VAL A 21 5.61 -17.49 -9.53
N THR A 22 5.57 -17.64 -10.86
CA THR A 22 4.54 -16.98 -11.68
C THR A 22 3.92 -17.93 -12.69
N ASN A 23 2.58 -17.95 -12.76
CA ASN A 23 1.86 -18.71 -13.77
C ASN A 23 1.71 -17.92 -15.07
N ARG A 24 2.84 -17.64 -15.74
CA ARG A 24 2.85 -16.88 -17.00
C ARG A 24 1.93 -17.46 -18.07
N LYS A 25 1.83 -18.79 -18.13
CA LYS A 25 0.95 -19.50 -19.08
C LYS A 25 -0.52 -19.16 -18.86
N PHE A 26 -0.93 -19.03 -17.60
CA PHE A 26 -2.31 -18.67 -17.24
C PHE A 26 -2.63 -17.23 -17.63
N VAL A 27 -1.73 -16.29 -17.34
CA VAL A 27 -1.89 -14.88 -17.74
C VAL A 27 -1.91 -14.72 -19.26
N TYR A 28 -1.03 -15.44 -19.97
CA TYR A 28 -1.02 -15.44 -21.45
C TYR A 28 -2.33 -15.99 -22.03
N LYS A 29 -2.90 -17.04 -21.42
CA LYS A 29 -4.21 -17.59 -21.81
C LYS A 29 -5.32 -16.56 -21.65
N ALA A 30 -5.33 -15.80 -20.55
CA ALA A 30 -6.27 -14.71 -20.32
C ALA A 30 -6.13 -13.61 -21.37
N TYR A 31 -4.89 -13.18 -21.64
CA TYR A 31 -4.59 -12.20 -22.69
C TYR A 31 -5.09 -12.65 -24.08
N MET A 32 -4.81 -13.88 -24.49
CA MET A 32 -5.23 -14.41 -25.79
C MET A 32 -6.76 -14.59 -25.87
N TYR A 33 -7.43 -14.84 -24.75
CA TYR A 33 -8.89 -14.87 -24.70
C TYR A 33 -9.47 -13.46 -24.89
N ALA A 34 -9.01 -12.48 -24.11
CA ALA A 34 -9.44 -11.09 -24.20
C ALA A 34 -9.17 -10.53 -25.61
N LYS A 35 -7.97 -10.74 -26.16
CA LYS A 35 -7.60 -10.30 -27.51
C LYS A 35 -8.59 -10.79 -28.57
N ARG A 36 -8.99 -12.07 -28.51
CA ARG A 36 -9.96 -12.66 -29.45
C ARG A 36 -11.37 -12.09 -29.27
N LYS A 37 -11.84 -11.95 -28.03
CA LYS A 37 -13.19 -11.42 -27.75
C LYS A 37 -13.35 -9.96 -28.15
N HIS A 38 -12.30 -9.16 -27.98
CA HIS A 38 -12.29 -7.75 -28.35
C HIS A 38 -11.86 -7.48 -29.81
N GLU A 39 -11.53 -8.49 -30.62
CA GLU A 39 -11.00 -8.33 -31.99
C GLU A 39 -11.99 -7.63 -32.94
N LYS A 40 -13.29 -7.95 -32.81
CA LYS A 40 -14.36 -7.41 -33.67
C LYS A 40 -14.99 -6.14 -33.11
N GLN A 41 -14.59 -5.71 -31.91
CA GLN A 41 -15.15 -4.51 -31.32
C GLN A 41 -14.63 -3.25 -32.00
N LYS A 42 -15.47 -2.21 -31.97
CA LYS A 42 -15.06 -0.90 -32.46
C LYS A 42 -13.87 -0.40 -31.63
N PRO A 43 -12.89 0.29 -32.26
CA PRO A 43 -11.84 0.98 -31.52
C PRO A 43 -12.42 1.90 -30.44
N ARG A 44 -11.66 2.13 -29.37
CA ARG A 44 -12.05 3.10 -28.34
C ARG A 44 -12.22 4.48 -28.96
N LYS A 45 -12.88 5.39 -28.25
CA LYS A 45 -13.06 6.78 -28.71
C LYS A 45 -11.76 7.54 -28.93
N THR A 46 -10.66 7.06 -28.34
CA THR A 46 -9.30 7.56 -28.58
C THR A 46 -8.71 7.12 -29.92
N GLY A 47 -9.32 6.13 -30.59
CA GLY A 47 -8.84 5.51 -31.83
C GLY A 47 -8.06 4.21 -31.64
N GLU A 48 -7.74 3.84 -30.40
CA GLU A 48 -6.95 2.64 -30.08
C GLU A 48 -7.79 1.35 -30.12
N PRO A 49 -7.19 0.17 -30.40
CA PRO A 49 -7.87 -1.11 -30.26
C PRO A 49 -8.45 -1.30 -28.85
N TYR A 50 -9.64 -1.88 -28.73
CA TYR A 50 -10.34 -2.00 -27.43
C TYR A 50 -9.50 -2.73 -26.36
N ILE A 51 -8.81 -3.80 -26.78
CA ILE A 51 -7.92 -4.62 -25.93
C ILE A 51 -6.81 -3.81 -25.22
N MET A 52 -6.48 -2.60 -25.70
CA MET A 52 -5.53 -1.73 -25.03
C MET A 52 -5.97 -1.35 -23.62
N HIS A 53 -7.26 -1.18 -23.37
CA HIS A 53 -7.77 -0.83 -22.05
C HIS A 53 -7.56 -1.98 -21.04
N PRO A 54 -8.03 -3.22 -21.27
CA PRO A 54 -7.74 -4.34 -20.38
C PRO A 54 -6.24 -4.58 -20.15
N LEU A 55 -5.40 -4.35 -21.17
CA LEU A 55 -3.93 -4.42 -21.03
C LEU A 55 -3.38 -3.38 -20.05
N ARG A 56 -3.81 -2.12 -20.15
CA ARG A 56 -3.37 -1.06 -19.22
C ARG A 56 -3.89 -1.28 -17.81
N VAL A 57 -5.13 -1.74 -17.65
CA VAL A 57 -5.69 -2.12 -16.34
C VAL A 57 -4.89 -3.27 -15.72
N ALA A 58 -4.60 -4.33 -16.49
CA ALA A 58 -3.77 -5.43 -16.03
C ALA A 58 -2.33 -5.01 -15.69
N TYR A 59 -1.75 -4.06 -16.44
CA TYR A 59 -0.44 -3.49 -16.12
C TYR A 59 -0.45 -2.74 -14.79
N LEU A 60 -1.48 -1.92 -14.52
CA LEU A 60 -1.61 -1.24 -13.23
C LEU A 60 -1.69 -2.25 -12.08
N VAL A 61 -2.56 -3.26 -12.21
CA VAL A 61 -2.72 -4.33 -11.23
C VAL A 61 -1.41 -5.12 -11.01
N ALA A 62 -0.67 -5.42 -12.08
CA ALA A 62 0.63 -6.07 -11.99
C ALA A 62 1.69 -5.18 -11.32
N SER A 63 1.72 -3.88 -11.63
CA SER A 63 2.63 -2.91 -11.03
C SER A 63 2.36 -2.68 -9.54
N TRP A 64 1.16 -3.03 -9.08
CA TRP A 64 0.77 -3.03 -7.68
C TRP A 64 1.24 -4.28 -6.94
N GLY A 65 1.68 -5.31 -7.67
CA GLY A 65 2.19 -6.56 -7.11
C GLY A 65 1.12 -7.60 -6.85
N LEU A 66 -0.11 -7.43 -7.35
CA LEU A 66 -1.19 -8.40 -7.12
C LEU A 66 -0.92 -9.71 -7.88
N ASP A 67 -1.54 -10.80 -7.42
CA ASP A 67 -1.30 -12.13 -7.96
C ASP A 67 -1.72 -12.32 -9.43
N THR A 68 -1.27 -13.43 -10.03
CA THR A 68 -1.58 -13.75 -11.43
C THR A 68 -3.07 -14.01 -11.70
N GLU A 69 -3.86 -14.39 -10.70
CA GLU A 69 -5.30 -14.61 -10.86
C GLU A 69 -6.03 -13.27 -11.01
N THR A 70 -5.66 -12.30 -10.18
CA THR A 70 -6.17 -10.93 -10.16
C THR A 70 -5.77 -10.19 -11.43
N ILE A 71 -4.51 -10.34 -11.88
CA ILE A 71 -4.05 -9.80 -13.17
C ILE A 71 -4.84 -10.43 -14.33
N SER A 72 -5.11 -11.73 -14.27
CA SER A 72 -5.90 -12.41 -15.31
C SER A 72 -7.36 -11.94 -15.29
N ALA A 73 -7.96 -11.72 -14.12
CA ALA A 73 -9.28 -11.10 -14.00
C ALA A 73 -9.30 -9.68 -14.57
N ALA A 74 -8.26 -8.87 -14.33
CA ALA A 74 -8.11 -7.55 -14.93
C ALA A 74 -8.04 -7.57 -16.46
N LEU A 75 -7.39 -8.57 -17.06
CA LEU A 75 -7.40 -8.76 -18.52
C LEU A 75 -8.78 -9.12 -19.07
N LEU A 76 -9.66 -9.68 -18.24
CA LEU A 76 -10.95 -10.24 -18.64
C LEU A 76 -12.14 -9.38 -18.19
N HIS A 77 -11.93 -8.32 -17.41
CA HIS A 77 -13.00 -7.61 -16.70
C HIS A 77 -14.12 -7.07 -17.60
N ASP A 78 -13.77 -6.57 -18.79
CA ASP A 78 -14.74 -6.06 -19.78
C ASP A 78 -15.33 -7.15 -20.69
N THR A 79 -14.88 -8.40 -20.58
CA THR A 79 -15.33 -9.45 -21.51
C THR A 79 -16.80 -9.82 -21.27
N LEU A 80 -17.28 -9.83 -20.03
CA LEU A 80 -18.69 -10.12 -19.72
C LEU A 80 -19.63 -8.95 -20.07
N GLU A 81 -19.12 -7.72 -20.12
CA GLU A 81 -19.92 -6.53 -20.37
C GLU A 81 -20.03 -6.21 -21.86
N ASP A 82 -18.90 -6.19 -22.57
CA ASP A 82 -18.83 -5.61 -23.91
C ASP A 82 -18.77 -6.65 -25.03
N THR A 83 -18.63 -7.94 -24.70
CA THR A 83 -18.44 -9.02 -25.68
C THR A 83 -19.56 -10.05 -25.60
N ASP A 84 -19.48 -11.08 -26.46
CA ASP A 84 -20.38 -12.24 -26.42
C ASP A 84 -19.92 -13.32 -25.42
N ALA A 85 -18.97 -13.03 -24.53
CA ALA A 85 -18.54 -13.96 -23.50
C ALA A 85 -19.58 -14.10 -22.39
N THR A 86 -19.80 -15.33 -21.92
CA THR A 86 -20.67 -15.63 -20.78
C THR A 86 -19.87 -16.15 -19.59
N TYR A 87 -20.49 -16.12 -18.41
CA TYR A 87 -19.93 -16.72 -17.19
C TYR A 87 -19.56 -18.19 -17.43
N SER A 88 -20.41 -18.95 -18.13
CA SER A 88 -20.15 -20.37 -18.47
C SER A 88 -18.91 -20.52 -19.35
N ASP A 89 -18.77 -19.68 -20.39
CA ASP A 89 -17.63 -19.75 -21.30
C ASP A 89 -16.30 -19.52 -20.56
N LEU A 90 -16.28 -18.55 -19.64
CA LEU A 90 -15.11 -18.27 -18.81
C LEU A 90 -14.84 -19.42 -17.83
N MET A 91 -15.88 -19.99 -17.23
CA MET A 91 -15.73 -21.12 -16.30
C MET A 91 -15.17 -22.36 -17.03
N ASP A 92 -15.68 -22.69 -18.21
CA ASP A 92 -15.20 -23.81 -19.03
C ASP A 92 -13.77 -23.56 -19.51
N THR A 93 -13.43 -22.31 -19.83
CA THR A 93 -12.10 -21.96 -20.33
C THR A 93 -11.04 -21.98 -19.23
N PHE A 94 -11.30 -21.33 -18.09
CA PHE A 94 -10.28 -21.09 -17.06
C PHE A 94 -10.38 -22.04 -15.86
N ASN A 95 -11.54 -22.65 -15.63
CA ASN A 95 -11.83 -23.54 -14.50
C ASN A 95 -11.36 -22.97 -13.15
N ASN A 96 -11.55 -21.66 -12.94
CA ASN A 96 -11.11 -20.95 -11.74
C ASN A 96 -12.24 -20.05 -11.21
N LYS A 97 -13.04 -20.57 -10.29
CA LYS A 97 -14.21 -19.86 -9.76
C LYS A 97 -13.89 -18.48 -9.16
N ASN A 98 -12.73 -18.34 -8.50
CA ASN A 98 -12.32 -17.07 -7.90
C ASN A 98 -12.10 -16.00 -8.97
N LEU A 99 -11.40 -16.35 -10.04
CA LEU A 99 -11.18 -15.45 -11.19
C LEU A 99 -12.51 -15.00 -11.79
N ILE A 100 -13.43 -15.93 -12.09
CA ILE A 100 -14.69 -15.56 -12.75
C ILE A 100 -15.56 -14.72 -11.81
N ASN A 101 -15.59 -15.03 -10.50
CA ASN A 101 -16.30 -14.20 -9.52
C ASN A 101 -15.74 -12.78 -9.44
N MET A 102 -14.42 -12.60 -9.56
CA MET A 102 -13.82 -11.26 -9.62
C MET A 102 -14.29 -10.49 -10.87
N VAL A 103 -14.29 -11.14 -12.04
CA VAL A 103 -14.76 -10.54 -13.30
C VAL A 103 -16.23 -10.14 -13.18
N ASP A 104 -17.09 -11.04 -12.71
CA ASP A 104 -18.53 -10.80 -12.52
C ASP A 104 -18.81 -9.66 -11.54
N ALA A 105 -18.07 -9.61 -10.42
CA ALA A 105 -18.19 -8.54 -9.44
C ALA A 105 -17.83 -7.17 -10.04
N VAL A 106 -16.78 -7.09 -10.86
CA VAL A 106 -16.38 -5.84 -11.54
C VAL A 106 -17.46 -5.39 -12.52
N THR A 107 -17.96 -6.28 -13.37
CA THR A 107 -19.02 -5.97 -14.35
C THR A 107 -20.31 -5.48 -13.68
N ALA A 108 -20.74 -6.12 -12.58
CA ALA A 108 -21.92 -5.69 -11.84
C ALA A 108 -21.81 -4.24 -11.32
N ILE A 109 -20.59 -3.79 -11.01
CA ILE A 109 -20.33 -2.43 -10.56
C ILE A 109 -20.51 -1.41 -11.67
N ASP A 110 -19.99 -1.70 -12.85
CA ASP A 110 -20.10 -0.79 -13.99
C ASP A 110 -21.53 -0.55 -14.41
N ILE A 111 -22.32 -1.62 -14.50
CA ILE A 111 -23.75 -1.53 -14.84
C ILE A 111 -24.47 -0.61 -13.86
N GLU A 112 -24.25 -0.77 -12.55
CA GLU A 112 -24.93 0.04 -11.54
C GLU A 112 -24.48 1.51 -11.58
N LEU A 113 -23.18 1.77 -11.75
CA LEU A 113 -22.62 3.12 -11.81
C LEU A 113 -23.01 3.88 -13.09
N ASP A 114 -23.18 3.16 -14.21
CA ASP A 114 -23.47 3.78 -15.52
C ASP A 114 -24.97 3.90 -15.77
N SER A 115 -25.80 3.16 -15.05
CA SER A 115 -27.26 3.24 -15.15
C SER A 115 -27.88 4.53 -14.56
N LYS A 116 -27.17 5.25 -13.68
CA LYS A 116 -27.71 6.38 -12.92
C LYS A 116 -26.98 7.68 -13.23
N SER A 117 -27.74 8.72 -13.62
CA SER A 117 -27.21 10.04 -13.97
C SER A 117 -26.89 10.93 -12.77
N GLU A 118 -27.61 10.76 -11.65
CA GLU A 118 -27.31 11.40 -10.37
C GLU A 118 -27.61 10.41 -9.24
N LEU A 119 -26.77 10.40 -8.21
CA LEU A 119 -26.89 9.55 -7.04
C LEU A 119 -27.25 10.40 -5.82
N THR A 120 -28.25 9.98 -5.07
CA THR A 120 -28.61 10.59 -3.78
C THR A 120 -27.60 10.20 -2.70
N LYS A 121 -27.57 10.94 -1.58
CA LYS A 121 -26.70 10.62 -0.44
C LYS A 121 -26.98 9.21 0.12
N GLU A 122 -28.25 8.86 0.22
CA GLU A 122 -28.69 7.53 0.69
C GLU A 122 -28.21 6.41 -0.23
N GLU A 123 -28.21 6.63 -1.55
CA GLU A 123 -27.68 5.67 -2.51
C GLU A 123 -26.17 5.56 -2.47
N ILE A 124 -25.46 6.67 -2.24
CA ILE A 124 -24.01 6.67 -2.04
C ILE A 124 -23.65 5.84 -0.81
N ASP A 125 -24.33 6.07 0.31
CA ASP A 125 -24.10 5.33 1.55
C ASP A 125 -24.43 3.85 1.37
N ARG A 126 -25.55 3.53 0.69
CA ARG A 126 -25.95 2.16 0.36
C ARG A 126 -24.93 1.44 -0.52
N LEU A 127 -24.50 2.05 -1.63
CA LEU A 127 -23.50 1.47 -2.54
C LEU A 127 -22.14 1.27 -1.85
N SER A 128 -21.81 2.18 -0.94
CA SER A 128 -20.58 2.13 -0.15
C SER A 128 -20.64 1.10 0.98
N ASP A 129 -21.82 0.73 1.48
CA ASP A 129 -22.00 -0.18 2.64
C ASP A 129 -22.51 -1.59 2.26
N GLU A 130 -23.43 -1.75 1.30
CA GLU A 130 -23.93 -3.06 0.86
C GLU A 130 -22.83 -3.87 0.15
N ARG A 131 -21.95 -3.21 -0.63
CA ARG A 131 -20.87 -3.89 -1.34
C ARG A 131 -19.73 -4.36 -0.45
N LEU A 132 -19.50 -3.67 0.67
CA LEU A 132 -18.58 -4.12 1.72
C LEU A 132 -19.10 -5.34 2.50
N LYS A 133 -20.41 -5.58 2.46
CA LYS A 133 -21.04 -6.61 3.29
C LYS A 133 -21.23 -7.94 2.57
N GLU A 134 -21.40 -7.98 1.24
CA GLU A 134 -21.90 -9.22 0.62
C GLU A 134 -21.21 -9.74 -0.66
N LYS A 135 -20.48 -8.96 -1.48
CA LYS A 135 -20.10 -9.45 -2.84
C LYS A 135 -18.76 -9.06 -3.46
N MET A 136 -18.06 -8.04 -2.97
CA MET A 136 -16.77 -7.66 -3.57
C MET A 136 -15.62 -8.22 -2.74
N SER A 137 -14.87 -9.17 -3.30
CA SER A 137 -13.51 -9.44 -2.81
C SER A 137 -12.68 -8.15 -2.91
N GLU A 138 -11.80 -7.88 -1.94
CA GLU A 138 -10.92 -6.70 -1.96
C GLU A 138 -10.20 -6.56 -3.30
N LYS A 139 -9.71 -7.67 -3.88
CA LYS A 139 -9.07 -7.74 -5.20
C LYS A 139 -9.92 -7.19 -6.36
N ALA A 140 -11.23 -7.45 -6.34
CA ALA A 140 -12.16 -6.92 -7.36
C ALA A 140 -12.30 -5.40 -7.26
N LEU A 141 -12.25 -4.83 -6.05
CA LEU A 141 -12.22 -3.37 -5.86
C LEU A 141 -10.96 -2.75 -6.49
N PHE A 142 -9.81 -3.40 -6.34
CA PHE A 142 -8.56 -2.91 -6.95
C PHE A 142 -8.59 -2.99 -8.47
N ILE A 143 -9.14 -4.06 -9.05
CA ILE A 143 -9.38 -4.12 -10.51
C ILE A 143 -10.29 -2.95 -10.94
N LYS A 144 -11.36 -2.69 -10.19
CA LYS A 144 -12.28 -1.58 -10.46
C LYS A 144 -11.61 -0.20 -10.38
N VAL A 145 -10.68 -0.03 -9.45
CA VAL A 145 -9.90 1.20 -9.30
C VAL A 145 -8.92 1.36 -10.45
N ALA A 146 -8.25 0.28 -10.88
CA ALA A 146 -7.37 0.29 -12.04
C ALA A 146 -8.15 0.65 -13.32
N ASP A 147 -9.32 0.06 -13.51
CA ASP A 147 -10.25 0.45 -14.59
C ASP A 147 -10.58 1.94 -14.49
N ARG A 148 -10.99 2.42 -13.31
CA ARG A 148 -11.39 3.82 -13.15
C ARG A 148 -10.23 4.79 -13.42
N ILE A 149 -9.00 4.45 -13.01
CA ILE A 149 -7.79 5.22 -13.34
C ILE A 149 -7.60 5.31 -14.85
N ASP A 150 -7.63 4.19 -15.57
CA ASP A 150 -7.46 4.19 -17.03
C ASP A 150 -8.56 4.99 -17.73
N ASN A 151 -9.81 4.82 -17.28
CA ASN A 151 -10.96 5.50 -17.81
C ASN A 151 -10.89 7.02 -17.62
N LEU A 152 -10.45 7.51 -16.46
CA LEU A 152 -10.27 8.95 -16.22
C LEU A 152 -9.07 9.50 -17.00
N GLN A 153 -7.97 8.74 -17.13
CA GLN A 153 -6.81 9.14 -17.94
C GLN A 153 -7.13 9.25 -19.44
N THR A 154 -8.01 8.40 -19.95
CA THR A 154 -8.39 8.34 -21.37
C THR A 154 -9.71 9.06 -21.68
N ILE A 155 -10.23 9.86 -20.74
CA ILE A 155 -11.57 10.47 -20.83
C ILE A 155 -11.67 11.65 -21.80
N GLY A 156 -10.53 12.14 -22.31
CA GLY A 156 -10.43 13.34 -23.16
C GLY A 156 -11.45 13.43 -24.31
N PRO A 157 -11.69 12.36 -25.10
CA PRO A 157 -12.62 12.39 -26.24
C PRO A 157 -14.12 12.44 -25.88
N PHE A 158 -14.50 12.30 -24.61
CA PHE A 158 -15.91 12.33 -24.21
C PHE A 158 -16.45 13.76 -24.08
N LYS A 159 -17.77 13.92 -24.01
CA LYS A 159 -18.41 15.23 -23.71
C LYS A 159 -18.18 15.60 -22.25
N GLU A 160 -18.04 16.90 -21.96
CA GLU A 160 -17.78 17.42 -20.61
C GLU A 160 -18.76 16.89 -19.54
N GLU A 161 -20.05 16.79 -19.86
CA GLU A 161 -21.06 16.22 -18.96
C GLU A 161 -20.69 14.80 -18.48
N LYS A 162 -20.24 13.93 -19.40
CA LYS A 162 -19.82 12.56 -19.07
C LYS A 162 -18.50 12.55 -18.28
N LYS A 163 -17.58 13.47 -18.57
CA LYS A 163 -16.32 13.58 -17.82
C LYS A 163 -16.59 13.93 -16.37
N ILE A 164 -17.37 15.00 -16.15
CA ILE A 164 -17.74 15.49 -14.83
C ILE A 164 -18.53 14.42 -14.07
N LEU A 165 -19.46 13.73 -14.72
CA LEU A 165 -20.23 12.65 -14.09
C LEU A 165 -19.33 11.52 -13.57
N LYS A 166 -18.40 11.02 -14.40
CA LYS A 166 -17.46 9.96 -13.99
C LYS A 166 -16.53 10.41 -12.87
N ALA A 167 -16.06 11.66 -12.87
CA ALA A 167 -15.25 12.21 -11.79
C ALA A 167 -16.06 12.32 -10.47
N LYS A 168 -17.30 12.81 -10.53
CA LYS A 168 -18.21 12.85 -9.38
C LYS A 168 -18.49 11.46 -8.80
N HIS A 169 -18.78 10.46 -9.64
CA HIS A 169 -18.98 9.08 -9.20
C HIS A 169 -17.72 8.51 -8.53
N THR A 170 -16.55 8.82 -9.08
CA THR A 170 -15.26 8.38 -8.50
C THR A 170 -15.08 8.93 -7.09
N ARG A 171 -15.37 10.22 -6.88
CA ARG A 171 -15.29 10.85 -5.54
C ARG A 171 -16.37 10.37 -4.58
N ALA A 172 -17.58 10.14 -5.07
CA ALA A 172 -18.71 9.78 -4.24
C ALA A 172 -18.67 8.31 -3.78
N ILE A 173 -18.10 7.41 -4.58
CA ILE A 173 -18.18 5.95 -4.32
C ILE A 173 -16.79 5.33 -4.21
N ILE A 174 -15.98 5.43 -5.26
CA ILE A 174 -14.71 4.70 -5.34
C ILE A 174 -13.70 5.19 -4.29
N ILE A 175 -13.55 6.51 -4.12
CA ILE A 175 -12.64 7.07 -3.11
C ILE A 175 -13.05 6.67 -1.68
N PRO A 176 -14.33 6.77 -1.26
CA PRO A 176 -14.79 6.26 0.04
C PRO A 176 -14.54 4.77 0.25
N MET A 177 -14.72 3.93 -0.76
CA MET A 177 -14.36 2.51 -0.68
C MET A 177 -12.86 2.34 -0.44
N MET A 178 -12.01 3.05 -1.19
CA MET A 178 -10.55 3.00 -0.98
C MET A 178 -10.10 3.58 0.36
N MET A 179 -10.81 4.55 0.91
CA MET A 179 -10.55 5.07 2.26
C MET A 179 -10.75 3.99 3.32
N LYS A 180 -11.77 3.14 3.16
CA LYS A 180 -12.01 2.00 4.05
C LYS A 180 -10.87 0.99 3.95
N GLU A 181 -10.36 0.77 2.73
CA GLU A 181 -9.16 -0.06 2.49
C GLU A 181 -7.84 0.58 2.92
N ARG A 182 -7.83 1.89 3.23
CA ARG A 182 -6.61 2.64 3.61
C ARG A 182 -5.53 2.66 2.51
N ALA A 183 -5.91 2.51 1.24
CA ALA A 183 -4.98 2.58 0.12
C ALA A 183 -4.77 4.05 -0.34
N TYR A 184 -4.16 4.86 0.52
CA TYR A 184 -4.10 6.31 0.35
C TYR A 184 -3.33 6.77 -0.89
N GLN A 185 -2.34 6.00 -1.36
CA GLN A 185 -1.64 6.31 -2.60
C GLN A 185 -2.59 6.28 -3.82
N LEU A 186 -3.49 5.29 -3.87
CA LEU A 186 -4.48 5.18 -4.96
C LEU A 186 -5.53 6.30 -4.88
N ILE A 187 -5.90 6.70 -3.66
CA ILE A 187 -6.78 7.86 -3.44
C ILE A 187 -6.15 9.13 -4.00
N ASP A 188 -4.85 9.36 -3.79
CA ASP A 188 -4.16 10.54 -4.33
C ASP A 188 -4.21 10.57 -5.86
N ILE A 189 -4.00 9.43 -6.51
CA ILE A 189 -4.09 9.31 -7.98
C ILE A 189 -5.52 9.64 -8.47
N LEU A 190 -6.53 9.02 -7.87
CA LEU A 190 -7.93 9.24 -8.24
C LEU A 190 -8.35 10.69 -8.03
N GLU A 191 -8.02 11.29 -6.90
CA GLU A 191 -8.36 12.68 -6.61
C GLU A 191 -7.61 13.66 -7.53
N ASN A 192 -6.36 13.37 -7.93
CA ASN A 192 -5.64 14.17 -8.90
C ASN A 192 -6.34 14.19 -10.26
N LEU A 193 -6.79 13.01 -10.73
CA LEU A 193 -7.55 12.89 -11.97
C LEU A 193 -8.90 13.60 -11.87
N CYS A 194 -9.58 13.49 -10.72
CA CYS A 194 -10.85 14.21 -10.49
C CYS A 194 -10.65 15.73 -10.50
N LEU A 195 -9.57 16.24 -9.89
CA LEU A 195 -9.24 17.67 -9.88
C LEU A 195 -9.02 18.20 -11.30
N GLU A 196 -8.29 17.44 -12.13
CA GLU A 196 -8.03 17.80 -13.53
C GLU A 196 -9.33 17.91 -14.34
N ILE A 197 -10.28 17.00 -14.12
CA ILE A 197 -11.54 16.96 -14.87
C ILE A 197 -12.54 18.01 -14.38
N GLU A 198 -12.70 18.16 -13.07
CA GLU A 198 -13.74 19.00 -12.50
C GLU A 198 -13.35 20.47 -12.39
N HIS A 199 -12.04 20.73 -12.25
CA HIS A 199 -11.49 22.06 -12.08
C HIS A 199 -10.26 22.26 -13.00
N PRO A 200 -10.42 22.14 -14.33
CA PRO A 200 -9.29 22.12 -15.27
C PRO A 200 -8.46 23.40 -15.25
N GLN A 201 -9.09 24.57 -15.03
CA GLN A 201 -8.36 25.84 -14.90
C GLN A 201 -7.44 25.83 -13.68
N ARG A 202 -7.96 25.42 -12.51
CA ARG A 202 -7.17 25.35 -11.27
C ARG A 202 -6.05 24.34 -11.38
N TYR A 203 -6.33 23.17 -11.95
CA TYR A 203 -5.31 22.15 -12.19
C TYR A 203 -4.18 22.71 -13.07
N THR A 204 -4.53 23.37 -14.18
CA THR A 204 -3.57 23.97 -15.11
C THR A 204 -2.74 25.08 -14.44
N GLU A 205 -3.36 25.94 -13.62
CA GLU A 205 -2.67 26.97 -12.85
C GLU A 205 -1.60 26.36 -11.92
N ILE A 206 -1.97 25.33 -11.15
CA ILE A 206 -1.05 24.64 -10.22
C ILE A 206 0.10 23.99 -10.98
N VAL A 207 -0.21 23.23 -12.03
CA VAL A 207 0.81 22.50 -12.82
C VAL A 207 1.76 23.47 -13.50
N THR A 208 1.23 24.56 -14.07
CA THR A 208 2.04 25.59 -14.75
C THR A 208 2.94 26.32 -13.76
N ALA A 209 2.40 26.75 -12.61
CA ALA A 209 3.17 27.45 -11.59
C ALA A 209 4.27 26.55 -10.99
N ARG A 210 3.94 25.29 -10.69
CA ARG A 210 4.92 24.27 -10.26
C ARG A 210 6.02 24.08 -11.30
N SER A 211 5.65 23.92 -12.57
CA SER A 211 6.61 23.73 -13.67
C SER A 211 7.54 24.93 -13.83
N ALA A 212 7.01 26.16 -13.72
CA ALA A 212 7.81 27.38 -13.77
C ALA A 212 8.84 27.45 -12.62
N ILE A 213 8.44 27.08 -11.40
CA ILE A 213 9.35 27.02 -10.24
C ILE A 213 10.44 25.97 -10.45
N CYS A 214 10.07 24.76 -10.86
CA CYS A 214 11.02 23.67 -11.12
C CYS A 214 12.01 24.05 -12.25
N THR A 215 11.52 24.68 -13.32
CA THR A 215 12.35 25.11 -14.45
C THR A 215 13.33 26.20 -14.03
N HIS A 216 12.87 27.19 -13.27
CA HIS A 216 13.72 28.29 -12.80
C HIS A 216 14.85 27.81 -11.87
N ASN A 217 14.59 26.79 -11.04
CA ASN A 217 15.58 26.24 -10.10
C ASN A 217 16.18 24.90 -10.58
N ASN A 218 16.05 24.57 -11.87
CA ASN A 218 16.33 23.23 -12.40
C ASN A 218 17.76 22.74 -12.11
N TYR A 219 18.75 23.62 -12.24
CA TYR A 219 20.14 23.25 -11.99
C TYR A 219 20.35 22.75 -10.55
N THR A 220 19.90 23.51 -9.56
CA THR A 220 20.05 23.13 -8.15
C THR A 220 19.19 21.93 -7.81
N ILE A 221 17.94 21.89 -8.25
CA ILE A 221 17.05 20.73 -8.05
C ILE A 221 17.69 19.46 -8.62
N SER A 222 18.19 19.51 -9.85
CA SER A 222 18.85 18.37 -10.48
C SER A 222 20.11 17.94 -9.72
N LYS A 223 20.92 18.89 -9.25
CA LYS A 223 22.09 18.60 -8.42
C LYS A 223 21.70 17.91 -7.10
N THR A 224 20.67 18.41 -6.42
CA THR A 224 20.17 17.86 -5.16
C THR A 224 19.54 16.48 -5.33
N LEU A 225 18.71 16.28 -6.35
CA LEU A 225 18.12 14.97 -6.65
C LEU A 225 19.18 13.93 -7.06
N LYS A 226 20.21 14.36 -7.80
CA LYS A 226 21.36 13.51 -8.13
C LYS A 226 22.12 13.11 -6.86
N LEU A 227 22.36 14.07 -5.95
CA LEU A 227 22.97 13.78 -4.66
C LEU A 227 22.16 12.75 -3.87
N PHE A 228 20.84 12.92 -3.75
CA PHE A 228 19.99 11.93 -3.08
C PHE A 228 20.08 10.55 -3.74
N SER A 229 20.08 10.50 -5.07
CA SER A 229 20.20 9.25 -5.80
C SER A 229 21.56 8.58 -5.58
N GLU A 230 22.65 9.35 -5.53
CA GLU A 230 24.00 8.84 -5.23
C GLU A 230 24.10 8.34 -3.79
N VAL A 231 23.57 9.09 -2.82
CA VAL A 231 23.60 8.72 -1.40
C VAL A 231 22.74 7.49 -1.14
N PHE A 232 21.50 7.46 -1.65
CA PHE A 232 20.55 6.39 -1.38
C PHE A 232 20.64 5.18 -2.33
N SER A 233 21.55 5.21 -3.31
CA SER A 233 21.88 4.01 -4.10
C SER A 233 22.98 3.16 -3.47
N GLN A 234 23.65 3.66 -2.42
CA GLN A 234 24.67 2.90 -1.70
C GLN A 234 24.01 1.74 -0.94
N LYS A 235 24.26 0.52 -1.41
CA LYS A 235 23.67 -0.71 -0.86
C LYS A 235 24.36 -1.22 0.40
N THR A 236 25.40 -0.56 0.89
CA THR A 236 26.17 -1.07 2.02
C THR A 236 26.48 0.08 2.96
N TYR A 237 25.84 0.08 4.13
CA TYR A 237 26.27 0.91 5.26
C TYR A 237 26.87 -0.05 6.28
N ALA A 238 28.20 -0.12 6.30
CA ALA A 238 28.92 -0.90 7.29
C ALA A 238 28.74 -0.22 8.66
N SER A 239 28.21 -0.93 9.66
CA SER A 239 28.39 -0.48 11.03
C SER A 239 29.84 -0.79 11.42
N GLU A 240 30.60 0.23 11.77
CA GLU A 240 31.92 0.03 12.40
C GLU A 240 31.71 -0.79 13.68
N ASN A 241 32.23 -2.02 13.67
CA ASN A 241 32.17 -3.07 14.71
C ASN A 241 31.16 -4.19 14.45
N THR A 242 31.50 -5.08 13.52
CA THR A 242 31.48 -6.56 13.68
C THR A 242 31.99 -7.19 12.37
N ASN A 243 32.47 -8.43 12.42
CA ASN A 243 32.82 -9.25 11.25
C ASN A 243 31.55 -9.62 10.45
N SER A 244 30.76 -8.63 10.03
CA SER A 244 29.35 -8.77 9.71
C SER A 244 29.09 -8.82 8.21
N ILE A 245 28.22 -9.76 7.85
CA ILE A 245 27.46 -9.86 6.60
C ILE A 245 27.11 -8.46 6.06
N GLU A 246 27.34 -8.20 4.78
CA GLU A 246 26.88 -6.98 4.11
C GLU A 246 25.34 -6.93 4.15
N ILE A 247 24.77 -6.18 5.09
CA ILE A 247 23.32 -5.98 5.16
C ILE A 247 22.96 -4.79 4.28
N ASN A 248 22.13 -5.02 3.27
CA ASN A 248 21.61 -3.95 2.46
C ASN A 248 20.57 -3.14 3.23
N VAL A 249 20.93 -1.92 3.62
CA VAL A 249 20.05 -1.03 4.40
C VAL A 249 18.95 -0.45 3.54
N ILE A 250 19.27 -0.02 2.31
CA ILE A 250 18.32 0.62 1.41
C ILE A 250 17.82 -0.40 0.39
N ALA A 251 16.53 -0.72 0.48
CA ALA A 251 15.88 -1.55 -0.50
C ALA A 251 15.64 -0.78 -1.81
N ARG A 252 15.15 0.46 -1.70
CA ARG A 252 14.77 1.28 -2.85
C ARG A 252 14.77 2.77 -2.53
N PHE A 253 15.08 3.58 -3.53
CA PHE A 253 14.87 5.02 -3.49
C PHE A 253 14.23 5.48 -4.80
N ASP A 254 13.16 6.25 -4.71
CA ASP A 254 12.52 6.90 -5.86
C ASP A 254 12.13 8.34 -5.52
N TYR A 255 11.94 9.16 -6.54
CA TYR A 255 11.37 10.49 -6.38
C TYR A 255 10.42 10.84 -7.52
N ASN A 256 9.40 11.63 -7.19
CA ASN A 256 8.40 12.09 -8.15
C ASN A 256 8.11 13.57 -7.93
N THR A 257 7.72 14.27 -9.01
CA THR A 257 7.14 15.61 -8.83
C THR A 257 5.86 15.50 -8.02
N ARG A 258 5.72 16.32 -6.99
CA ARG A 258 4.56 16.30 -6.09
C ARG A 258 3.27 16.54 -6.86
N SER A 259 2.25 15.71 -6.65
CA SER A 259 0.97 15.78 -7.38
C SER A 259 0.25 17.14 -7.21
N ALA A 260 -0.51 17.54 -8.23
CA ALA A 260 -1.24 18.79 -8.20
C ALA A 260 -2.31 18.79 -7.11
N ILE A 261 -2.96 17.65 -6.87
CA ILE A 261 -3.90 17.49 -5.75
C ILE A 261 -3.22 17.65 -4.40
N SER A 262 -2.01 17.11 -4.20
CA SER A 262 -1.31 17.24 -2.93
C SER A 262 -0.94 18.70 -2.64
N ILE A 263 -0.56 19.46 -3.67
CA ILE A 263 -0.34 20.90 -3.57
C ILE A 263 -1.66 21.63 -3.29
N TYR A 264 -2.71 21.31 -4.04
CA TYR A 264 -4.05 21.89 -3.88
C TYR A 264 -4.57 21.71 -2.45
N ARG A 265 -4.51 20.51 -1.87
CA ARG A 265 -4.96 20.24 -0.49
C ARG A 265 -4.20 21.07 0.54
N GLN A 266 -2.86 21.20 0.39
CA GLN A 266 -2.07 22.03 1.30
C GLN A 266 -2.45 23.51 1.21
N ILE A 267 -2.58 24.05 0.00
CA ILE A 267 -2.94 25.45 -0.21
C ILE A 267 -4.36 25.70 0.29
N ASN A 268 -5.31 24.81 -0.01
CA ASN A 268 -6.70 24.94 0.40
C ASN A 268 -6.88 24.91 1.93
N ALA A 269 -5.99 24.21 2.66
CA ALA A 269 -5.97 24.26 4.12
C ALA A 269 -5.46 25.59 4.70
N GLN A 270 -4.72 26.38 3.91
CA GLN A 270 -4.11 27.65 4.31
C GLN A 270 -4.83 28.89 3.75
N ALA A 271 -5.57 28.73 2.65
CA ALA A 271 -6.21 29.81 1.92
C ALA A 271 -7.58 30.17 2.53
N ASN A 272 -7.86 31.47 2.64
CA ASN A 272 -9.22 31.94 2.90
C ASN A 272 -10.03 31.96 1.61
N ASN A 273 -9.38 32.32 0.49
CA ASN A 273 -9.95 32.23 -0.84
C ASN A 273 -8.91 31.66 -1.81
N ILE A 274 -9.12 30.41 -2.22
CA ILE A 274 -8.19 29.68 -3.07
C ILE A 274 -7.88 30.44 -4.38
N SER A 275 -8.86 31.11 -4.98
CA SER A 275 -8.68 31.79 -6.26
C SER A 275 -7.74 33.00 -6.15
N THR A 276 -7.72 33.69 -5.01
CA THR A 276 -6.85 34.86 -4.80
C THR A 276 -5.51 34.51 -4.18
N ASP A 277 -5.50 33.46 -3.36
CA ASP A 277 -4.35 33.11 -2.52
C ASP A 277 -3.42 32.11 -3.22
N LEU A 278 -3.92 31.35 -4.21
CA LEU A 278 -3.14 30.35 -4.94
C LEU A 278 -1.82 30.90 -5.50
N PRO A 279 -1.77 32.05 -6.21
CA PRO A 279 -0.50 32.58 -6.73
C PRO A 279 0.47 33.03 -5.64
N LYS A 280 -0.02 33.37 -4.44
CA LYS A 280 0.79 33.85 -3.32
C LYS A 280 1.35 32.69 -2.51
N LEU A 281 0.54 31.66 -2.28
CA LEU A 281 0.88 30.50 -1.48
C LEU A 281 1.76 29.51 -2.26
N LEU A 282 1.59 29.42 -3.58
CA LEU A 282 2.40 28.56 -4.45
C LEU A 282 3.75 29.21 -4.76
N CYS A 283 4.68 29.10 -3.80
CA CYS A 283 6.07 29.53 -3.96
C CYS A 283 7.06 28.50 -3.41
N LYS A 284 8.31 28.57 -3.88
CA LYS A 284 9.36 27.62 -3.49
C LYS A 284 9.64 27.54 -1.98
N LYS A 285 9.37 28.62 -1.25
CA LYS A 285 9.59 28.70 0.20
C LYS A 285 8.53 27.98 1.03
N ASN A 286 7.34 27.77 0.47
CA ASN A 286 6.19 27.24 1.23
C ASN A 286 5.77 25.85 0.76
N ILE A 287 6.13 25.46 -0.46
CA ILE A 287 5.65 24.23 -1.09
C ILE A 287 6.82 23.40 -1.55
N ALA A 288 6.90 22.18 -1.02
CA ALA A 288 7.78 21.15 -1.54
C ALA A 288 7.33 20.70 -2.94
N MET A 289 8.27 20.66 -3.88
CA MET A 289 8.00 20.37 -5.30
C MET A 289 8.15 18.88 -5.63
N TYR A 290 8.84 18.14 -4.79
CA TYR A 290 9.13 16.72 -4.98
C TYR A 290 8.79 15.91 -3.74
N ASP A 291 8.29 14.70 -4.00
CA ASP A 291 8.10 13.65 -3.01
C ASP A 291 9.19 12.61 -3.24
N LEU A 292 10.01 12.39 -2.22
CA LEU A 292 11.09 11.41 -2.17
C LEU A 292 10.61 10.22 -1.34
N SER A 293 10.82 9.00 -1.82
CA SER A 293 10.49 7.76 -1.09
C SER A 293 11.77 6.98 -0.85
N LEU A 294 12.19 6.90 0.41
CA LEU A 294 13.31 6.09 0.87
C LEU A 294 12.78 4.83 1.56
N ILE A 295 13.02 3.68 0.93
CA ILE A 295 12.54 2.38 1.40
C ILE A 295 13.71 1.63 2.03
N ILE A 296 13.60 1.42 3.33
CA ILE A 296 14.58 0.70 4.15
C ILE A 296 14.23 -0.78 4.13
N SER A 297 15.24 -1.65 4.03
CA SER A 297 15.01 -3.09 3.96
C SER A 297 14.41 -3.64 5.24
N ASP A 298 13.37 -4.47 5.11
CA ASP A 298 12.79 -5.17 6.26
C ASP A 298 13.79 -6.14 6.91
N THR A 299 14.73 -6.69 6.12
CA THR A 299 15.82 -7.54 6.62
C THR A 299 16.77 -6.75 7.50
N TYR A 300 17.07 -5.50 7.15
CA TYR A 300 17.88 -4.62 7.97
C TYR A 300 17.16 -4.25 9.28
N CYS A 301 15.90 -3.83 9.19
CA CYS A 301 15.11 -3.44 10.37
C CYS A 301 14.97 -4.61 11.36
N SER A 302 14.69 -5.82 10.87
CA SER A 302 14.52 -7.02 11.71
C SER A 302 15.83 -7.51 12.34
N SER A 303 16.95 -7.48 11.61
CA SER A 303 18.25 -7.94 12.11
C SER A 303 18.91 -6.98 13.11
N THR A 304 18.70 -5.67 12.96
CA THR A 304 19.31 -4.66 13.83
C THR A 304 18.37 -4.16 14.93
N GLY A 305 17.07 -4.33 14.76
CA GLY A 305 16.05 -3.71 15.62
C GLY A 305 15.88 -2.20 15.40
N ASN A 306 16.56 -1.63 14.40
CA ASN A 306 16.43 -0.22 14.04
C ASN A 306 15.14 0.04 13.30
N THR A 307 14.53 1.19 13.55
CA THR A 307 13.41 1.69 12.75
C THR A 307 13.90 2.27 11.42
N PRO A 308 13.02 2.42 10.41
CA PRO A 308 13.39 3.14 9.18
C PRO A 308 13.89 4.56 9.45
N ALA A 309 13.34 5.23 10.47
CA ALA A 309 13.80 6.55 10.88
C ALA A 309 15.24 6.53 11.41
N ASP A 310 15.59 5.55 12.25
CA ASP A 310 16.97 5.40 12.78
C ASP A 310 17.97 5.20 11.64
N ALA A 311 17.62 4.37 10.66
CA ALA A 311 18.42 4.16 9.46
C ALA A 311 18.63 5.46 8.69
N PHE A 312 17.55 6.22 8.44
CA PHE A 312 17.63 7.51 7.76
C PHE A 312 18.50 8.52 8.53
N PHE A 313 18.34 8.65 9.85
CA PHE A 313 19.14 9.60 10.63
C PHE A 313 20.63 9.24 10.64
N GLY A 314 20.98 7.95 10.67
CA GLY A 314 22.36 7.51 10.51
C GLY A 314 22.95 7.89 9.15
N ILE A 315 22.19 7.69 8.07
CA ILE A 315 22.58 8.11 6.72
C ILE A 315 22.72 9.63 6.65
N TYR A 316 21.75 10.36 7.20
CA TYR A 316 21.71 11.81 7.17
C TYR A 316 22.92 12.43 7.87
N SER A 317 23.23 11.97 9.09
CA SER A 317 24.34 12.52 9.89
C SER A 317 25.70 12.35 9.19
N TYR A 318 25.89 11.26 8.44
CA TYR A 318 27.18 10.94 7.84
C TYR A 318 27.31 11.45 6.40
N LEU A 319 26.22 11.45 5.62
CA LEU A 319 26.28 11.69 4.17
C LEU A 319 25.54 12.93 3.68
N LEU A 320 24.60 13.50 4.45
CA LEU A 320 23.77 14.62 3.99
C LEU A 320 23.96 15.90 4.80
N ALA A 321 24.24 15.80 6.10
CA ALA A 321 24.35 16.96 7.00
C ALA A 321 25.39 17.99 6.52
N ASP A 322 26.54 17.52 6.03
CA ASP A 322 27.62 18.39 5.51
C ASP A 322 27.45 18.77 4.03
N LYS A 323 26.34 18.39 3.39
CA LYS A 323 26.09 18.60 1.96
C LYS A 323 24.97 19.59 1.67
N ASP A 324 24.82 20.60 2.52
CA ASP A 324 23.83 21.68 2.36
C ASP A 324 22.37 21.20 2.34
N ILE A 325 22.08 20.02 2.90
CA ILE A 325 20.72 19.50 3.06
C ILE A 325 20.33 19.64 4.53
N THR A 326 19.20 20.31 4.77
CA THR A 326 18.70 20.57 6.12
C THR A 326 17.32 19.98 6.30
N ILE A 327 17.08 19.30 7.43
CA ILE A 327 15.72 18.92 7.86
C ILE A 327 15.11 20.15 8.52
N ILE A 328 14.02 20.68 7.95
CA ILE A 328 13.39 21.92 8.43
C ILE A 328 12.13 21.67 9.25
N ASP A 329 11.42 20.56 9.01
CA ASP A 329 10.18 20.24 9.72
C ASP A 329 9.82 18.74 9.59
N LEU A 330 8.85 18.29 10.38
CA LEU A 330 8.20 16.99 10.28
C LEU A 330 6.70 17.20 10.00
N GLY A 331 6.25 16.76 8.82
CA GLY A 331 4.86 16.91 8.38
C GLY A 331 4.09 15.59 8.35
N GLN A 332 2.78 15.71 8.13
CA GLN A 332 1.87 14.59 7.89
C GLN A 332 1.06 14.83 6.62
N THR A 333 0.75 13.75 5.91
CA THR A 333 -0.16 13.77 4.76
C THR A 333 -1.58 14.16 5.17
N THR A 334 -2.41 14.53 4.20
CA THR A 334 -3.76 15.06 4.45
C THR A 334 -4.65 14.12 5.26
N TYR A 335 -4.53 12.80 5.06
CA TYR A 335 -5.30 11.81 5.83
C TYR A 335 -4.57 11.32 7.09
N LYS A 336 -3.45 11.95 7.47
CA LYS A 336 -2.59 11.57 8.61
C LYS A 336 -2.11 10.12 8.57
N ASP A 337 -2.05 9.57 7.36
CA ASP A 337 -1.69 8.20 7.05
C ASP A 337 -0.18 7.99 6.90
N SER A 338 0.58 9.07 6.69
CA SER A 338 2.02 9.00 6.52
C SER A 338 2.69 10.27 7.04
N ILE A 339 3.84 10.08 7.71
CA ILE A 339 4.75 11.16 8.10
C ILE A 339 5.78 11.40 6.99
N TYR A 340 6.26 12.63 6.88
CA TYR A 340 7.39 12.98 6.01
C TYR A 340 8.30 14.00 6.66
N TYR A 341 9.59 13.90 6.39
CA TYR A 341 10.57 14.91 6.74
C TYR A 341 10.59 15.98 5.64
N LEU A 342 10.47 17.24 6.03
CA LEU A 342 10.60 18.35 5.09
C LEU A 342 12.07 18.73 5.01
N LEU A 343 12.67 18.57 3.83
CA LEU A 343 14.06 18.88 3.56
C LEU A 343 14.17 20.17 2.76
N SER A 344 15.22 20.96 3.02
CA SER A 344 15.61 22.13 2.24
C SER A 344 17.06 22.00 1.75
N ASP A 345 17.31 22.38 0.49
CA ASP A 345 18.66 22.61 -0.02
C ASP A 345 19.15 24.05 0.24
N ASN A 346 20.42 24.35 -0.07
CA ASN A 346 21.01 25.69 0.09
C ASN A 346 20.34 26.81 -0.70
N MET A 347 19.50 26.50 -1.68
CA MET A 347 18.75 27.50 -2.46
C MET A 347 17.29 27.64 -2.00
N GLY A 348 16.94 26.97 -0.90
CA GLY A 348 15.61 26.98 -0.31
C GLY A 348 14.58 26.20 -1.13
N ASN A 349 15.00 25.24 -1.96
CA ASN A 349 14.04 24.32 -2.58
C ASN A 349 13.64 23.25 -1.56
N LEU A 350 12.35 22.93 -1.54
CA LEU A 350 11.77 22.03 -0.55
C LEU A 350 11.42 20.66 -1.13
N TYR A 351 11.64 19.61 -0.34
CA TYR A 351 11.40 18.20 -0.68
C TYR A 351 10.71 17.49 0.48
N ARG A 352 9.68 16.67 0.22
CA ARG A 352 9.10 15.79 1.25
C ARG A 352 9.75 14.43 1.16
N LEU A 353 10.44 14.00 2.21
CA LEU A 353 11.03 12.68 2.30
C LEU A 353 10.16 11.76 3.14
N PHE A 354 9.58 10.76 2.49
CA PHE A 354 8.90 9.65 3.11
C PHE A 354 9.91 8.53 3.36
N VAL A 355 10.09 8.16 4.62
CA VAL A 355 10.95 7.05 5.03
C VAL A 355 10.08 5.93 5.54
N LYS A 356 10.18 4.75 4.93
CA LYS A 356 9.34 3.59 5.23
C LYS A 356 10.15 2.30 5.15
N SER A 357 9.74 1.27 5.88
CA SER A 357 10.16 -0.09 5.59
C SER A 357 9.51 -0.62 4.29
N GLU A 358 9.96 -1.76 3.75
CA GLU A 358 9.33 -2.37 2.57
C GLU A 358 7.86 -2.71 2.84
N THR A 359 7.58 -3.35 3.98
CA THR A 359 6.23 -3.64 4.48
C THR A 359 5.38 -2.38 4.64
N GLU A 360 5.91 -1.34 5.31
CA GLU A 360 5.16 -0.09 5.50
C GLU A 360 4.85 0.62 4.17
N TYR A 361 5.77 0.54 3.21
CA TYR A 361 5.57 1.10 1.88
C TYR A 361 4.49 0.37 1.10
N MET A 362 4.48 -0.96 1.13
CA MET A 362 3.45 -1.76 0.48
C MET A 362 2.07 -1.53 1.13
N ARG A 363 2.00 -1.45 2.46
CA ARG A 363 0.76 -1.08 3.17
C ARG A 363 0.30 0.33 2.85
N TYR A 364 1.20 1.29 2.67
CA TYR A 364 0.85 2.64 2.22
C TYR A 364 0.23 2.65 0.81
N LYS A 365 0.71 1.76 -0.07
CA LYS A 365 0.24 1.63 -1.44
C LYS A 365 -1.09 0.87 -1.56
N LEU A 366 -1.20 -0.27 -0.88
CA LEU A 366 -2.30 -1.23 -1.05
C LEU A 366 -3.25 -1.30 0.15
N GLY A 367 -2.94 -0.62 1.25
CA GLY A 367 -3.79 -0.66 2.43
C GLY A 367 -3.97 -2.08 2.98
N ARG A 368 -5.21 -2.43 3.32
CA ARG A 368 -5.57 -3.75 3.90
C ARG A 368 -5.37 -4.92 2.95
N LEU A 369 -5.45 -4.70 1.64
CA LEU A 369 -5.23 -5.76 0.66
C LEU A 369 -3.84 -6.38 0.80
N PHE A 370 -2.84 -5.59 1.18
CA PHE A 370 -1.51 -6.15 1.48
C PHE A 370 -1.53 -7.03 2.73
N ASP A 371 -2.28 -6.66 3.77
CA ASP A 371 -2.41 -7.49 4.97
C ASP A 371 -3.11 -8.82 4.63
N GLU A 372 -4.11 -8.83 3.74
CA GLU A 372 -4.74 -10.07 3.26
C GLU A 372 -3.85 -10.89 2.31
N GLU A 373 -3.18 -10.24 1.34
CA GLU A 373 -2.27 -10.92 0.43
C GLU A 373 -1.11 -11.51 1.20
N THR A 374 -0.52 -10.79 2.15
CA THR A 374 0.47 -11.38 3.06
C THR A 374 -0.14 -12.52 3.88
N VAL A 375 -1.37 -12.46 4.38
CA VAL A 375 -1.98 -13.64 5.04
C VAL A 375 -2.15 -14.83 4.07
N THR A 376 -2.44 -14.61 2.78
CA THR A 376 -2.58 -15.68 1.78
C THR A 376 -1.25 -16.19 1.19
N ASP A 377 -0.26 -15.32 0.99
CA ASP A 377 1.09 -15.65 0.49
C ASP A 377 2.00 -16.12 1.64
N PHE A 378 1.72 -15.74 2.88
CA PHE A 378 2.31 -16.34 4.09
C PHE A 378 1.57 -17.62 4.49
N GLY A 379 0.49 -17.96 3.77
CA GLY A 379 -0.04 -19.31 3.69
C GLY A 379 0.89 -20.28 2.94
N ALA A 380 1.90 -19.78 2.19
CA ALA A 380 2.81 -20.63 1.43
C ALA A 380 4.28 -20.15 1.32
N ALA A 381 4.68 -18.98 1.85
CA ALA A 381 6.04 -18.47 1.65
C ALA A 381 6.55 -17.51 2.75
N VAL A 382 6.42 -17.90 4.02
CA VAL A 382 7.57 -17.78 4.93
C VAL A 382 7.90 -19.19 5.33
N ASP A 383 8.77 -19.84 4.54
CA ASP A 383 9.45 -21.05 5.01
C ASP A 383 10.54 -20.61 6.01
N GLY A 384 10.09 -20.00 7.11
CA GLY A 384 10.73 -20.25 8.38
C GLY A 384 10.34 -21.68 8.71
N LYS A 385 11.34 -22.55 8.87
CA LYS A 385 11.16 -23.93 9.30
C LYS A 385 10.07 -23.98 10.37
N LYS A 386 9.01 -24.77 10.22
CA LYS A 386 8.03 -24.92 11.30
C LYS A 386 8.52 -25.99 12.25
N ILE A 387 8.62 -25.65 13.53
CA ILE A 387 8.94 -26.62 14.57
C ILE A 387 7.65 -27.17 15.16
N LYS A 388 7.63 -28.48 15.41
CA LYS A 388 6.52 -29.15 16.07
C LYS A 388 6.74 -29.09 17.58
N VAL A 389 5.76 -28.58 18.30
CA VAL A 389 5.76 -28.47 19.77
C VAL A 389 4.49 -29.09 20.34
N TYR A 390 4.49 -29.42 21.62
CA TYR A 390 3.36 -30.05 22.29
C TYR A 390 2.84 -29.16 23.41
N ARG A 391 1.54 -29.15 23.62
CA ARG A 391 0.92 -28.55 24.80
C ARG A 391 0.94 -29.55 25.95
N ARG A 392 0.65 -29.10 27.17
CA ARG A 392 0.51 -29.96 28.36
C ARG A 392 -0.49 -31.11 28.21
N ASP A 393 -1.47 -30.98 27.32
CA ASP A 393 -2.46 -32.02 26.98
C ASP A 393 -1.97 -32.98 25.87
N GLU A 394 -0.68 -32.94 25.54
CA GLU A 394 -0.01 -33.69 24.46
C GLU A 394 -0.54 -33.35 23.05
N SER A 395 -1.37 -32.31 22.91
CA SER A 395 -1.80 -31.84 21.60
C SER A 395 -0.65 -31.17 20.84
N ALA A 396 -0.43 -31.61 19.61
CA ALA A 396 0.63 -31.08 18.76
C ALA A 396 0.21 -29.74 18.13
N MET A 397 1.12 -28.78 18.14
CA MET A 397 0.98 -27.49 17.46
C MET A 397 2.23 -27.23 16.63
N TYR A 398 2.04 -26.58 15.48
CA TYR A 398 3.14 -26.14 14.63
C TYR A 398 3.29 -24.63 14.80
N ILE A 399 4.52 -24.21 15.11
CA ILE A 399 4.89 -22.80 15.25
C ILE A 399 6.11 -22.49 14.40
N GLU A 400 6.36 -21.21 14.15
CA GLU A 400 7.52 -20.73 13.39
C GLU A 400 8.81 -20.97 14.20
N ASP A 401 9.87 -21.48 13.54
CA ASP A 401 11.21 -21.61 14.15
C ASP A 401 11.72 -20.23 14.60
N GLY A 402 12.24 -20.16 15.82
CA GLY A 402 12.60 -18.91 16.48
C GLY A 402 11.45 -18.17 17.18
N ALA A 403 10.22 -18.70 17.17
CA ALA A 403 9.12 -18.16 17.97
C ALA A 403 9.44 -18.18 19.47
N THR A 404 8.93 -17.19 20.21
CA THR A 404 9.11 -17.08 21.66
C THR A 404 7.96 -17.71 22.44
N PHE A 405 8.14 -17.93 23.75
CA PHE A 405 7.04 -18.38 24.62
C PHE A 405 5.83 -17.44 24.59
N LEU A 406 6.05 -16.14 24.41
CA LEU A 406 4.95 -15.19 24.25
C LEU A 406 4.20 -15.40 22.93
N ASP A 407 4.91 -15.67 21.83
CA ASP A 407 4.28 -16.01 20.54
C ASP A 407 3.41 -17.26 20.66
N PHE A 408 3.90 -18.30 21.34
CA PHE A 408 3.15 -19.52 21.59
C PHE A 408 1.91 -19.29 22.45
N ALA A 409 2.00 -18.42 23.47
CA ALA A 409 0.86 -18.04 24.29
C ALA A 409 -0.26 -17.37 23.46
N PHE A 410 0.08 -16.47 22.55
CA PHE A 410 -0.88 -15.86 21.61
C PHE A 410 -1.39 -16.84 20.55
N ALA A 411 -0.59 -17.84 20.17
CA ALA A 411 -1.01 -18.92 19.29
C ALA A 411 -2.09 -19.81 19.93
N ILE A 412 -1.97 -20.09 21.25
CA ILE A 412 -3.01 -20.77 22.03
C ILE A 412 -4.29 -19.93 22.08
N HIS A 413 -4.21 -18.72 22.63
CA HIS A 413 -5.36 -17.81 22.74
C HIS A 413 -4.92 -16.38 23.05
N SER A 414 -5.68 -15.37 22.62
CA SER A 414 -5.38 -13.95 22.88
C SER A 414 -5.25 -13.66 24.38
N GLU A 415 -6.23 -14.09 25.18
CA GLU A 415 -6.21 -13.93 26.65
C GLU A 415 -5.01 -14.60 27.34
N VAL A 416 -4.52 -15.71 26.79
CA VAL A 416 -3.36 -16.42 27.33
C VAL A 416 -2.07 -15.64 27.06
N GLY A 417 -1.95 -15.05 25.86
CA GLY A 417 -0.86 -14.14 25.54
C GLY A 417 -0.91 -12.83 26.33
N LEU A 418 -2.09 -12.21 26.47
CA LEU A 418 -2.24 -10.93 27.18
C LEU A 418 -1.88 -11.01 28.67
N HIS A 419 -2.16 -12.15 29.30
CA HIS A 419 -1.89 -12.40 30.72
C HIS A 419 -0.69 -13.33 30.94
N PHE A 420 0.23 -13.39 29.97
CA PHE A 420 1.42 -14.25 30.06
C PHE A 420 2.25 -13.91 31.31
N HIS A 421 2.51 -14.90 32.17
CA HIS A 421 3.39 -14.72 33.32
C HIS A 421 4.74 -15.41 33.12
N TYR A 422 4.74 -16.71 32.84
CA TYR A 422 5.93 -17.49 32.48
C TYR A 422 5.53 -18.79 31.77
N ALA A 423 6.49 -19.45 31.13
CA ALA A 423 6.32 -20.78 30.55
C ALA A 423 7.11 -21.85 31.33
N ILE A 424 6.62 -23.08 31.28
CA ILE A 424 7.30 -24.29 31.75
C ILE A 424 7.49 -25.22 30.55
N VAL A 425 8.67 -25.83 30.42
CA VAL A 425 8.99 -26.80 29.36
C VAL A 425 9.27 -28.17 29.98
N ASP A 426 8.72 -29.24 29.40
CA ASP A 426 8.96 -30.65 29.78
C ASP A 426 8.74 -30.96 31.28
N ASP A 427 7.72 -30.33 31.89
CA ASP A 427 7.41 -30.42 33.33
C ASP A 427 8.61 -30.09 34.26
N ASN A 428 9.59 -29.33 33.75
CA ASN A 428 10.69 -28.83 34.54
C ASN A 428 10.19 -27.76 35.55
N LYS A 429 10.94 -27.50 36.63
CA LYS A 429 10.58 -26.43 37.59
C LYS A 429 11.11 -25.04 37.18
N PHE A 430 11.64 -24.91 35.97
CA PHE A 430 12.27 -23.67 35.51
C PHE A 430 11.21 -22.76 34.86
N LYS A 431 11.28 -21.46 35.18
CA LYS A 431 10.32 -20.47 34.69
C LYS A 431 10.94 -19.69 33.54
N HIS A 432 10.52 -20.03 32.33
CA HIS A 432 10.97 -19.37 31.12
C HIS A 432 10.25 -18.04 30.90
N GLN A 433 11.02 -17.03 30.51
CA GLN A 433 10.55 -15.67 30.26
C GLN A 433 9.92 -15.54 28.86
N ALA A 434 9.13 -14.48 28.69
CA ALA A 434 8.36 -14.20 27.48
C ALA A 434 9.19 -14.15 26.18
N TYR A 435 10.45 -13.70 26.26
CA TYR A 435 11.32 -13.48 25.10
C TYR A 435 12.18 -14.69 24.72
N GLU A 436 12.19 -15.74 25.54
CA GLU A 436 12.99 -16.93 25.27
C GLU A 436 12.38 -17.73 24.12
N SER A 437 13.25 -18.29 23.27
CA SER A 437 12.88 -19.04 22.09
C SER A 437 12.48 -20.49 22.41
N ILE A 438 11.61 -21.04 21.58
CA ILE A 438 11.10 -22.40 21.69
C ILE A 438 11.88 -23.34 20.77
N ASN A 439 12.11 -24.58 21.21
CA ASN A 439 12.77 -25.61 20.41
C ASN A 439 11.80 -26.69 19.90
N GLU A 440 12.22 -27.40 18.86
CA GLU A 440 11.46 -28.50 18.28
C GLU A 440 11.34 -29.68 19.27
N GLY A 441 10.11 -30.12 19.54
CA GLY A 441 9.80 -31.23 20.44
C GLY A 441 9.40 -30.83 21.86
N ASP A 442 9.54 -29.55 22.25
CA ASP A 442 9.24 -29.05 23.59
C ASP A 442 7.77 -29.30 23.99
N VAL A 443 7.53 -29.76 25.22
CA VAL A 443 6.20 -29.81 25.84
C VAL A 443 6.00 -28.56 26.69
N ILE A 444 5.15 -27.64 26.25
CA ILE A 444 5.06 -26.28 26.81
C ILE A 444 3.75 -26.08 27.57
N SER A 445 3.86 -25.60 28.81
CA SER A 445 2.74 -25.12 29.63
C SER A 445 2.90 -23.62 29.86
N ILE A 446 1.87 -22.83 29.50
CA ILE A 446 1.84 -21.39 29.76
C ILE A 446 1.09 -21.13 31.05
N GLU A 447 1.76 -20.49 32.00
CA GLU A 447 1.14 -20.02 33.23
C GLU A 447 0.74 -18.55 33.07
N THR A 448 -0.55 -18.26 33.25
CA THR A 448 -1.10 -16.91 33.13
C THR A 448 -1.35 -16.29 34.50
N ASN A 449 -1.31 -14.96 34.57
CA ASN A 449 -1.65 -14.21 35.76
C ASN A 449 -2.52 -13.00 35.38
N PRO A 450 -3.77 -12.90 35.86
CA PRO A 450 -4.68 -11.82 35.49
C PRO A 450 -4.20 -10.43 35.94
N ASN A 451 -3.25 -10.36 36.89
CA ASN A 451 -2.65 -9.09 37.31
C ASN A 451 -1.48 -8.64 36.43
N VAL A 452 -1.00 -9.49 35.52
CA VAL A 452 0.03 -9.12 34.55
C VAL A 452 -0.66 -8.47 33.36
N LEU A 453 -0.24 -7.25 33.05
CA LEU A 453 -0.72 -6.50 31.89
C LEU A 453 0.34 -6.47 30.80
N PRO A 454 -0.06 -6.49 29.51
CA PRO A 454 0.86 -6.30 28.41
C PRO A 454 1.63 -4.99 28.52
N GLU A 455 2.94 -5.06 28.28
CA GLU A 455 3.83 -3.91 28.27
C GLU A 455 4.35 -3.60 26.87
N LEU A 456 4.65 -2.33 26.57
CA LEU A 456 5.15 -1.93 25.24
C LEU A 456 6.44 -2.66 24.83
N ARG A 457 7.25 -3.11 25.80
CA ARG A 457 8.46 -3.90 25.51
C ARG A 457 8.16 -5.27 24.92
N TRP A 458 6.94 -5.80 25.05
CA TRP A 458 6.55 -7.08 24.47
C TRP A 458 6.58 -7.09 22.95
N PHE A 459 6.44 -5.91 22.30
CA PHE A 459 6.69 -5.76 20.86
C PHE A 459 8.10 -6.15 20.43
N LYS A 460 9.08 -6.13 21.35
CA LYS A 460 10.46 -6.58 21.07
C LYS A 460 10.60 -8.10 21.15
N TYR A 461 9.68 -8.76 21.85
CA TYR A 461 9.72 -10.19 22.17
C TYR A 461 8.99 -11.01 21.12
N VAL A 462 7.78 -10.58 20.77
CA VAL A 462 6.95 -11.27 19.76
C VAL A 462 7.61 -11.24 18.40
N LYS A 463 7.57 -12.38 17.71
CA LYS A 463 8.10 -12.58 16.35
C LYS A 463 6.98 -12.88 15.36
N THR A 464 5.86 -13.40 15.83
CA THR A 464 4.73 -13.82 14.99
C THR A 464 3.75 -12.66 14.77
N ASN A 465 3.25 -12.53 13.53
CA ASN A 465 2.27 -11.48 13.17
C ASN A 465 1.01 -11.55 14.04
N ARG A 466 0.54 -12.76 14.37
CA ARG A 466 -0.62 -12.97 15.25
C ARG A 466 -0.41 -12.36 16.63
N ALA A 467 0.76 -12.50 17.23
CA ALA A 467 1.05 -11.93 18.55
C ALA A 467 1.19 -10.40 18.49
N ILE A 468 1.82 -9.88 17.44
CA ILE A 468 1.96 -8.43 17.18
C ILE A 468 0.56 -7.78 17.07
N ASP A 469 -0.33 -8.36 16.27
CA ASP A 469 -1.67 -7.80 16.03
C ASP A 469 -2.53 -7.76 17.30
N GLN A 470 -2.45 -8.79 18.15
CA GLN A 470 -3.17 -8.81 19.43
C GLN A 470 -2.66 -7.73 20.39
N LEU A 471 -1.34 -7.47 20.41
CA LEU A 471 -0.78 -6.37 21.19
C LEU A 471 -1.19 -5.00 20.63
N ILE A 472 -1.18 -4.80 19.31
CA ILE A 472 -1.66 -3.56 18.68
C ILE A 472 -3.13 -3.31 19.05
N LYS A 473 -3.97 -4.35 18.96
CA LYS A 473 -5.39 -4.28 19.33
C LYS A 473 -5.59 -3.90 20.80
N TYR A 474 -4.81 -4.49 21.71
CA TYR A 474 -4.87 -4.18 23.13
C TYR A 474 -4.50 -2.71 23.41
N PHE A 475 -3.38 -2.23 22.88
CA PHE A 475 -2.92 -0.85 23.13
C PHE A 475 -3.73 0.23 22.40
N SER A 476 -4.31 -0.08 21.24
CA SER A 476 -5.21 0.84 20.54
C SER A 476 -6.55 1.01 21.27
N THR A 477 -7.10 -0.08 21.82
CA THR A 477 -8.36 -0.05 22.60
C THR A 477 -8.19 0.63 23.97
N ASN A 478 -7.02 0.48 24.60
CA ASN A 478 -6.75 1.05 25.94
C ASN A 478 -6.20 2.49 25.93
N LYS A 479 -5.88 3.06 24.76
CA LYS A 479 -5.51 4.49 24.63
C LYS A 479 -6.63 5.44 25.04
N ASP A 480 -7.89 5.05 24.80
CA ASP A 480 -9.07 5.83 25.20
C ASP A 480 -9.43 5.70 26.69
N SER A 481 -8.90 4.68 27.36
CA SER A 481 -9.12 4.45 28.80
C SER A 481 -8.05 5.14 29.66
N ASN A 482 -6.81 5.21 29.17
CA ASN A 482 -5.71 5.87 29.89
C ASN A 482 -5.74 7.41 29.80
N SER A 483 -6.41 8.00 28.80
CA SER A 483 -6.64 9.46 28.75
C SER A 483 -7.57 9.94 29.88
N LYS A 484 -8.54 9.11 30.30
CA LYS A 484 -9.44 9.40 31.43
C LYS A 484 -8.82 9.19 32.81
N LEU A 485 -7.78 8.36 32.92
CA LEU A 485 -7.06 8.13 34.18
C LEU A 485 -6.03 9.24 34.47
N SER A 486 -5.48 9.90 33.44
CA SER A 486 -4.54 11.02 33.61
C SER A 486 -5.19 12.34 34.03
N GLU A 487 -6.50 12.49 33.88
CA GLU A 487 -7.24 13.67 34.36
C GLU A 487 -7.60 13.57 35.86
N ASN A 488 -7.83 12.36 36.38
CA ASN A 488 -8.18 12.15 37.80
C ASN A 488 -6.98 12.07 38.77
N GLN A 489 -5.75 12.31 38.31
CA GLN A 489 -4.55 12.41 39.17
C GLN A 489 -3.98 13.82 39.23
N LYS A 490 -4.73 14.83 38.76
CA LYS A 490 -4.37 16.25 38.85
C LYS A 490 -5.39 17.12 39.61
N GLU A 491 -6.33 16.52 40.34
CA GLU A 491 -7.16 17.23 41.33
C GLU A 491 -6.71 16.92 42.76
#